data_AF-A0A1J3GA01-F1
#
_entry.id   AF-A0A1J3GA01-F1
#
_cell.length_a   1.000
_cell.length_b   1.000
_cell.length_c   1.000
_cell.angle_alpha   90.00
_cell.angle_beta   90.00
_cell.angle_gamma   90.00
#
_symmetry.space_group_name_H-M   'P 1'
#
loop_
_entity.id
_entity.type
_entity.pdbx_description
1 polymer ?
#
loop_
_entity_poly.entity_id
_entity_poly.type
_entity_poly.pdbx_seq_one_letter_code
_entity_poly.pdbx_strand_id
1 'polypeptide(L)'
;KKTHLVLKIEENKRKMATRGAAAACVIWKHRRNPSLRSLTQHFNPNFNPQIIPRGFKYQVRAIQGSNANPITQLKNKEDPKPQNWKIKMLYDGDCPLCMREVNMLMERNAKHGSIKFVDISSNDYSPEENQGLDYKTVMGQIHAIQSDGNVVTGVEAFRRLYEEVGLGWVYTITKFEPIGKVADAVYDFWAKYRLQVTGRPSIEAILEARKKNKVETCGDSKACKM
;
A
#
# COMPACT_ATOMS: atom_id res chain seq x y z
N LYS A 1 40.47 42.00 23.70
CA LYS A 1 39.55 41.42 24.72
C LYS A 1 38.40 40.60 24.13
N LYS A 2 37.84 40.93 22.95
CA LYS A 2 36.68 40.20 22.38
C LYS A 2 37.02 38.84 21.74
N THR A 3 38.24 38.65 21.24
CA THR A 3 38.73 37.39 20.64
C THR A 3 39.05 36.30 21.66
N HIS A 4 39.42 36.68 22.89
CA HIS A 4 39.76 35.72 23.96
C HIS A 4 38.53 35.08 24.61
N LEU A 5 37.35 35.69 24.43
CA LEU A 5 36.08 35.20 24.98
C LEU A 5 35.45 34.12 24.09
N VAL A 6 35.63 34.22 22.77
CA VAL A 6 35.05 33.28 21.79
C VAL A 6 35.74 31.92 21.86
N LEU A 7 37.07 31.90 22.03
CA LEU A 7 37.83 30.65 22.19
C LEU A 7 37.49 29.89 23.46
N LYS A 8 37.14 30.59 24.56
CA LYS A 8 36.78 29.97 25.84
C LYS A 8 35.41 29.30 25.81
N ILE A 9 34.51 29.74 24.93
CA ILE A 9 33.16 29.18 24.76
C ILE A 9 33.22 27.90 23.89
N GLU A 10 34.04 27.88 22.84
CA GLU A 10 34.27 26.70 21.99
C GLU A 10 34.93 25.55 22.77
N GLU A 11 35.92 25.86 23.62
CA GLU A 11 36.63 24.84 24.41
C GLU A 11 35.72 24.19 25.47
N ASN A 12 34.75 24.95 26.01
CA ASN A 12 33.78 24.43 26.99
C ASN A 12 32.69 23.57 26.34
N LYS A 13 32.34 23.82 25.07
CA LYS A 13 31.41 22.96 24.31
C LYS A 13 32.03 21.60 23.95
N ARG A 14 33.33 21.54 23.65
CA ARG A 14 34.03 20.25 23.41
C ARG A 14 34.19 19.40 24.67
N LYS A 15 34.29 20.02 25.85
CA LYS A 15 34.43 19.30 27.14
C LYS A 15 33.12 18.69 27.66
N MET A 16 31.96 19.03 27.10
CA MET A 16 30.66 18.43 27.45
C MET A 16 30.27 17.22 26.58
N ALA A 17 31.01 16.90 25.52
CA ALA A 17 30.65 15.82 24.57
C ALA A 17 31.25 14.44 24.88
N THR A 18 32.01 14.30 25.97
CA THR A 18 32.72 13.07 26.31
C THR A 18 32.46 12.68 27.75
N ARG A 19 31.29 12.11 28.03
CA ARG A 19 31.02 11.27 29.21
C ARG A 19 29.60 10.71 29.19
N GLY A 20 29.47 9.42 28.88
CA GLY A 20 28.25 8.68 29.21
C GLY A 20 27.87 7.57 28.24
N ALA A 21 28.66 6.50 28.18
CA ALA A 21 28.14 5.18 27.82
C ALA A 21 29.15 4.10 28.29
N ALA A 22 28.97 3.61 29.50
CA ALA A 22 29.59 2.38 29.97
C ALA A 22 28.53 1.48 30.60
N ALA A 23 28.50 0.25 30.09
CA ALA A 23 28.05 -1.01 30.68
C ALA A 23 26.55 -1.18 31.03
N ALA A 24 25.93 -2.20 30.41
CA ALA A 24 25.57 -3.42 31.12
C ALA A 24 25.27 -4.59 30.16
N CYS A 25 25.92 -5.72 30.41
CA CYS A 25 25.69 -7.07 29.91
C CYS A 25 24.22 -7.52 30.06
N VAL A 26 23.76 -8.51 29.28
CA VAL A 26 23.46 -9.89 29.74
C VAL A 26 23.17 -10.81 28.53
N ILE A 27 24.10 -11.74 28.29
CA ILE A 27 23.91 -13.19 28.06
C ILE A 27 22.61 -13.63 27.35
N TRP A 28 22.73 -14.13 26.11
CA TRP A 28 21.90 -15.26 25.68
C TRP A 28 22.76 -16.40 25.13
N LYS A 29 22.81 -17.47 25.92
CA LYS A 29 23.57 -18.69 25.69
C LYS A 29 22.65 -19.73 25.02
N HIS A 30 23.13 -20.31 23.92
CA HIS A 30 22.85 -21.66 23.40
C HIS A 30 21.41 -22.24 23.41
N ARG A 31 20.89 -22.54 22.22
CA ARG A 31 20.33 -23.86 21.85
C ARG A 31 20.48 -24.05 20.33
N ARG A 32 21.47 -24.85 19.90
CA ARG A 32 21.30 -26.23 19.39
C ARG A 32 20.50 -26.31 18.08
N ASN A 33 21.25 -26.40 16.98
CA ASN A 33 20.89 -27.16 15.78
C ASN A 33 20.80 -28.66 16.15
N PRO A 34 19.93 -29.45 15.50
CA PRO A 34 20.51 -30.40 14.54
C PRO A 34 19.68 -30.62 13.26
N SER A 35 20.44 -31.08 12.28
CA SER A 35 20.15 -31.48 10.91
C SER A 35 19.02 -32.50 10.67
N LEU A 36 18.46 -32.38 9.47
CA LEU A 36 18.05 -33.44 8.53
C LEU A 36 17.05 -34.49 9.00
N ARG A 37 15.90 -34.53 8.32
CA ARG A 37 15.40 -35.76 7.69
C ARG A 37 14.41 -35.43 6.58
N SER A 38 14.84 -35.78 5.37
CA SER A 38 14.01 -36.09 4.22
C SER A 38 12.88 -37.04 4.62
N LEU A 39 11.66 -36.75 4.16
CA LEU A 39 10.61 -37.74 3.95
C LEU A 39 9.72 -37.24 2.79
N THR A 40 10.09 -37.71 1.61
CA THR A 40 9.21 -37.87 0.46
C THR A 40 7.98 -38.69 0.83
N GLN A 41 6.80 -38.14 0.64
CA GLN A 41 5.58 -38.93 0.45
C GLN A 41 4.85 -38.40 -0.78
N HIS A 42 4.98 -39.15 -1.87
CA HIS A 42 4.17 -39.01 -3.07
C HIS A 42 2.72 -39.35 -2.71
N PHE A 43 1.82 -38.41 -2.93
CA PHE A 43 0.38 -38.69 -2.98
C PHE A 43 -0.11 -38.30 -4.38
N ASN A 44 -0.39 -39.32 -5.18
CA ASN A 44 -0.98 -39.23 -6.50
C ASN A 44 -2.32 -39.98 -6.47
N PRO A 45 -3.47 -39.31 -6.51
CA PRO A 45 -4.73 -39.97 -6.80
C PRO A 45 -5.01 -39.82 -8.30
N ASN A 46 -4.63 -40.86 -9.03
CA ASN A 46 -5.05 -41.13 -10.40
C ASN A 46 -6.55 -41.51 -10.35
N PHE A 47 -7.44 -40.59 -10.67
CA PHE A 47 -8.87 -40.86 -10.81
C PHE A 47 -9.26 -40.76 -12.29
N ASN A 48 -9.49 -41.93 -12.89
CA ASN A 48 -10.06 -42.10 -14.21
C ASN A 48 -11.42 -42.79 -14.07
N PRO A 49 -12.52 -42.16 -14.51
CA PRO A 49 -13.67 -42.89 -14.98
C PRO A 49 -13.96 -42.52 -16.44
N GLN A 50 -13.72 -43.49 -17.31
CA GLN A 50 -14.30 -43.52 -18.65
C GLN A 50 -15.79 -43.91 -18.58
N ILE A 51 -16.53 -43.42 -19.57
CA ILE A 51 -17.74 -43.98 -20.21
C ILE A 51 -19.01 -43.09 -20.13
N ILE A 52 -19.23 -42.47 -21.29
CA ILE A 52 -20.40 -41.82 -21.93
C ILE A 52 -21.55 -42.86 -22.11
N PRO A 53 -22.87 -42.53 -22.09
CA PRO A 53 -23.54 -42.14 -23.35
C PRO A 53 -24.82 -41.28 -23.34
N ARG A 54 -25.07 -40.73 -24.56
CA ARG A 54 -26.28 -40.13 -25.16
C ARG A 54 -26.60 -38.71 -24.68
N GLY A 55 -26.85 -37.70 -25.52
CA GLY A 55 -27.14 -37.67 -26.96
C GLY A 55 -28.18 -36.57 -27.18
N PHE A 56 -27.75 -35.37 -27.58
CA PHE A 56 -28.64 -34.33 -28.10
C PHE A 56 -27.95 -33.70 -29.32
N LYS A 57 -28.38 -34.14 -30.50
CA LYS A 57 -27.99 -33.55 -31.79
C LYS A 57 -28.80 -32.26 -31.97
N TYR A 58 -28.14 -31.11 -31.88
CA TYR A 58 -28.63 -29.89 -32.53
C TYR A 58 -27.77 -29.65 -33.76
N GLN A 59 -28.40 -29.70 -34.95
CA GLN A 59 -27.75 -29.31 -36.18
C GLN A 59 -27.68 -27.79 -36.23
N VAL A 60 -26.47 -27.23 -36.26
CA VAL A 60 -26.26 -25.82 -36.62
C VAL A 60 -25.81 -25.79 -38.07
N ARG A 61 -26.67 -25.24 -38.94
CA ARG A 61 -26.32 -24.89 -40.32
C ARG A 61 -25.15 -23.90 -40.29
N ALA A 62 -24.09 -24.18 -41.05
CA ALA A 62 -23.07 -23.20 -41.35
C ALA A 62 -23.69 -22.08 -42.22
N ILE A 63 -23.71 -20.85 -41.70
CA ILE A 63 -23.87 -19.66 -42.54
C ILE A 63 -22.47 -19.16 -42.86
N GLN A 64 -22.21 -19.11 -44.16
CA GLN A 64 -20.95 -18.72 -44.78
C GLN A 64 -20.86 -17.19 -44.81
N GLY A 65 -19.76 -16.66 -44.28
CA GLY A 65 -19.08 -15.45 -44.74
C GLY A 65 -19.83 -14.12 -44.71
N SER A 66 -19.50 -13.27 -43.74
CA SER A 66 -19.41 -11.83 -43.97
C SER A 66 -18.18 -11.28 -43.28
N ASN A 67 -17.25 -10.83 -44.10
CA ASN A 67 -15.98 -10.21 -43.76
C ASN A 67 -16.23 -8.94 -42.93
N ALA A 68 -15.96 -8.99 -41.63
CA ALA A 68 -15.93 -7.81 -40.77
C ALA A 68 -14.47 -7.51 -40.44
N ASN A 69 -13.96 -6.43 -41.04
CA ASN A 69 -12.64 -5.86 -40.74
C ASN A 69 -12.47 -5.73 -39.22
N PRO A 70 -11.40 -6.26 -38.61
CA PRO A 70 -11.13 -5.95 -37.22
C PRO A 70 -10.66 -4.50 -37.17
N ILE A 71 -11.55 -3.61 -36.75
CA ILE A 71 -11.17 -2.26 -36.33
C ILE A 71 -10.20 -2.41 -35.17
N THR A 72 -8.99 -2.00 -35.48
CA THR A 72 -7.87 -1.71 -34.60
C THR A 72 -8.33 -1.08 -33.29
N GLN A 73 -8.29 -1.88 -32.22
CA GLN A 73 -8.14 -1.38 -30.85
C GLN A 73 -6.81 -1.94 -30.35
N LEU A 74 -5.72 -1.38 -30.88
CA LEU A 74 -4.42 -1.34 -30.20
C LEU A 74 -4.60 -0.48 -28.95
N LYS A 75 -5.26 -1.06 -27.94
CA LYS A 75 -5.17 -0.58 -26.58
C LYS A 75 -3.83 -1.12 -26.11
N ASN A 76 -2.81 -0.25 -26.09
CA ASN A 76 -1.57 -0.47 -25.37
C ASN A 76 -1.93 -0.71 -23.90
N LYS A 77 -2.34 -1.93 -23.57
CA LYS A 77 -2.22 -2.46 -22.23
C LYS A 77 -0.75 -2.79 -22.12
N GLU A 78 0.02 -1.85 -21.58
CA GLU A 78 1.28 -2.25 -20.96
C GLU A 78 0.92 -3.35 -19.98
N ASP A 79 1.30 -4.59 -20.31
CA ASP A 79 1.05 -5.72 -19.44
C ASP A 79 1.65 -5.39 -18.08
N PRO A 80 0.88 -5.41 -16.98
CA PRO A 80 1.39 -5.05 -15.68
C PRO A 80 2.58 -5.98 -15.38
N LYS A 81 3.77 -5.36 -15.26
CA LYS A 81 5.02 -6.02 -14.89
C LYS A 81 4.73 -6.99 -13.74
N PRO A 82 5.19 -8.25 -13.75
CA PRO A 82 4.85 -9.21 -12.72
C PRO A 82 5.22 -8.65 -11.34
N GLN A 83 4.20 -8.31 -10.58
CA GLN A 83 4.34 -7.76 -9.24
C GLN A 83 4.12 -8.85 -8.21
N ASN A 84 5.01 -8.88 -7.22
CA ASN A 84 4.98 -9.82 -6.10
C ASN A 84 3.92 -9.45 -5.03
N TRP A 85 3.10 -8.44 -5.30
CA TRP A 85 2.02 -7.98 -4.46
C TRP A 85 0.69 -8.07 -5.22
N LYS A 86 -0.40 -8.28 -4.50
CA LYS A 86 -1.77 -8.38 -5.04
C LYS A 86 -2.52 -7.06 -4.96
N ILE A 87 -2.23 -6.27 -3.92
CA ILE A 87 -2.82 -4.95 -3.73
C ILE A 87 -1.78 -3.98 -3.17
N LYS A 88 -1.87 -2.72 -3.57
CA LYS A 88 -1.07 -1.63 -3.07
C LYS A 88 -1.96 -0.68 -2.27
N MET A 89 -1.63 -0.43 -1.01
CA MET A 89 -2.32 0.52 -0.13
C MET A 89 -1.64 1.88 -0.21
N LEU A 90 -2.38 2.92 -0.59
CA LEU A 90 -1.91 4.30 -0.45
C LEU A 90 -2.40 4.85 0.89
N TYR A 91 -1.47 5.27 1.75
CA TYR A 91 -1.78 5.76 3.09
C TYR A 91 -1.00 7.03 3.42
N ASP A 92 -1.48 7.79 4.40
CA ASP A 92 -0.85 9.02 4.88
C ASP A 92 -0.07 8.73 6.17
N GLY A 93 1.27 8.74 6.09
CA GLY A 93 2.16 8.51 7.22
C GLY A 93 2.07 9.58 8.31
N ASP A 94 1.65 10.79 7.96
CA ASP A 94 1.52 11.92 8.89
C ASP A 94 0.17 11.91 9.64
N CYS A 95 -0.70 10.91 9.39
CA CYS A 95 -2.00 10.76 10.01
C CYS A 95 -1.94 9.68 11.13
N PRO A 96 -1.91 10.05 12.42
CA PRO A 96 -1.76 9.08 13.51
C PRO A 96 -2.89 8.03 13.58
N LEU A 97 -4.12 8.42 13.22
CA LEU A 97 -5.25 7.49 13.15
C LEU A 97 -5.08 6.48 12.00
N CYS A 98 -4.63 6.96 10.84
CA CYS A 98 -4.36 6.12 9.69
C CYS A 98 -3.23 5.13 10.00
N MET A 99 -2.21 5.58 10.73
CA MET A 99 -1.07 4.73 11.10
C MET A 99 -1.42 3.59 12.06
N ARG A 100 -2.43 3.74 12.92
CA ARG A 100 -2.92 2.62 13.76
C ARG A 100 -3.39 1.45 12.89
N GLU A 101 -4.17 1.78 11.87
CA GLU A 101 -4.71 0.82 10.91
C GLU A 101 -3.61 0.22 10.03
N VAL A 102 -2.73 1.08 9.48
CA VAL A 102 -1.60 0.66 8.65
C VAL A 102 -0.66 -0.26 9.40
N ASN A 103 -0.30 0.04 10.65
CA ASN A 103 0.59 -0.79 11.45
C ASN A 103 -0.02 -2.18 11.71
N MET A 104 -1.31 -2.23 12.02
CA MET A 104 -2.03 -3.50 12.19
C MET A 104 -2.01 -4.34 10.90
N LEU A 105 -2.23 -3.69 9.74
CA LEU A 105 -2.19 -4.35 8.44
C LEU A 105 -0.77 -4.80 8.08
N MET A 106 0.26 -3.99 8.34
CA MET A 106 1.66 -4.34 8.12
C MET A 106 2.08 -5.56 8.94
N GLU A 107 1.72 -5.60 10.23
CA GLU A 107 2.03 -6.72 11.12
C GLU A 107 1.41 -8.03 10.61
N ARG A 108 0.15 -7.99 10.17
CA ARG A 108 -0.50 -9.17 9.58
C ARG A 108 0.08 -9.52 8.22
N ASN A 109 0.35 -8.53 7.39
CA ASN A 109 0.94 -8.73 6.07
C ASN A 109 2.33 -9.37 6.13
N ALA A 110 3.05 -9.30 7.26
CA ALA A 110 4.30 -10.05 7.44
C ALA A 110 4.15 -11.58 7.21
N LYS A 111 2.93 -12.13 7.41
CA LYS A 111 2.62 -13.55 7.13
C LYS A 111 2.11 -13.80 5.71
N HIS A 112 1.52 -12.80 5.07
CA HIS A 112 0.83 -12.95 3.78
C HIS A 112 1.65 -12.45 2.59
N GLY A 113 2.40 -11.35 2.76
CA GLY A 113 3.22 -10.73 1.73
C GLY A 113 2.44 -10.18 0.53
N SER A 114 1.13 -9.95 0.68
CA SER A 114 0.21 -9.62 -0.41
C SER A 114 0.02 -8.12 -0.62
N ILE A 115 0.23 -7.31 0.42
CA ILE A 115 0.04 -5.86 0.40
C ILE A 115 1.37 -5.13 0.21
N LYS A 116 1.43 -4.24 -0.78
CA LYS A 116 2.48 -3.21 -0.91
C LYS A 116 1.99 -1.92 -0.25
N PHE A 117 2.75 -1.39 0.70
CA PHE A 117 2.42 -0.13 1.38
C PHE A 117 3.15 1.03 0.71
N VAL A 118 2.43 2.12 0.41
CA VAL A 118 3.00 3.34 -0.16
C VAL A 118 2.53 4.54 0.64
N ASP A 119 3.49 5.23 1.25
CA ASP A 119 3.25 6.46 2.00
C ASP A 119 3.14 7.65 1.04
N ILE A 120 2.00 8.33 1.07
CA ILE A 120 1.76 9.52 0.26
C ILE A 120 2.39 10.78 0.87
N SER A 121 2.70 10.80 2.16
CA SER A 121 3.35 11.96 2.79
C SER A 121 4.83 12.05 2.43
N SER A 122 5.45 10.93 2.03
CA SER A 122 6.84 10.89 1.56
C SER A 122 7.11 11.86 0.41
N ASN A 123 8.27 12.50 0.40
CA ASN A 123 8.72 13.36 -0.70
C ASN A 123 8.96 12.56 -2.00
N ASP A 124 9.18 11.25 -1.89
CA ASP A 124 9.43 10.34 -3.01
C ASP A 124 8.14 9.82 -3.65
N TYR A 125 6.96 10.25 -3.17
CA TYR A 125 5.69 9.85 -3.75
C TYR A 125 5.51 10.39 -5.17
N SER A 126 5.39 9.48 -6.14
CA SER A 126 5.12 9.76 -7.55
C SER A 126 3.70 9.32 -7.94
N PRO A 127 2.84 10.23 -8.44
CA PRO A 127 1.54 9.86 -9.03
C PRO A 127 1.68 8.91 -10.23
N GLU A 128 2.73 9.05 -11.03
CA GLU A 128 2.97 8.25 -12.23
C GLU A 128 3.10 6.75 -11.89
N GLU A 129 3.78 6.43 -10.78
CA GLU A 129 3.89 5.04 -10.30
C GLU A 129 2.62 4.50 -9.62
N ASN A 130 1.62 5.36 -9.42
CA ASN A 130 0.43 5.10 -8.61
C ASN A 130 -0.86 5.45 -9.37
N GLN A 131 -0.94 5.08 -10.65
CA GLN A 131 -2.12 5.23 -11.51
C GLN A 131 -2.57 6.70 -11.73
N GLY A 132 -1.62 7.64 -11.69
CA GLY A 132 -1.89 9.06 -11.85
C GLY A 132 -2.63 9.68 -10.67
N LEU A 133 -2.71 8.98 -9.53
CA LEU A 133 -3.36 9.50 -8.34
C LEU A 133 -2.46 10.57 -7.70
N ASP A 134 -2.88 11.83 -7.80
CA ASP A 134 -2.16 12.92 -7.18
C ASP A 134 -2.35 12.95 -5.65
N TYR A 135 -1.42 13.59 -4.96
CA TYR A 135 -1.43 13.69 -3.50
C TYR A 135 -2.72 14.29 -2.93
N LYS A 136 -3.31 15.31 -3.59
CA LYS A 136 -4.54 15.97 -3.12
C LYS A 136 -5.73 15.00 -3.20
N THR A 137 -5.81 14.22 -4.27
CA THR A 137 -6.84 13.20 -4.47
C THR A 137 -6.74 12.11 -3.41
N VAL A 138 -5.54 11.57 -3.17
CA VAL A 138 -5.35 10.48 -2.20
C VAL A 138 -5.47 10.94 -0.75
N MET A 139 -5.27 12.24 -0.48
CA MET A 139 -5.51 12.79 0.86
C MET A 139 -6.99 12.94 1.22
N GLY A 140 -7.91 12.85 0.25
CA GLY A 140 -9.35 12.95 0.54
C GLY A 140 -9.94 11.66 1.11
N GLN A 141 -9.44 10.50 0.68
CA GLN A 141 -10.04 9.19 0.93
C GLN A 141 -8.98 8.10 0.81
N ILE A 142 -9.14 6.97 1.49
CA ILE A 142 -8.25 5.82 1.28
C ILE A 142 -8.35 5.31 -0.17
N HIS A 143 -7.20 4.95 -0.74
CA HIS A 143 -7.10 4.33 -2.06
C HIS A 143 -6.29 3.04 -1.97
N ALA A 144 -6.72 2.02 -2.71
CA ALA A 144 -5.90 0.85 -2.96
C ALA A 144 -5.88 0.53 -4.46
N ILE A 145 -4.73 0.09 -4.95
CA ILE A 145 -4.50 -0.23 -6.36
C ILE A 145 -4.27 -1.74 -6.44
N GLN A 146 -5.14 -2.44 -7.15
CA GLN A 146 -5.01 -3.87 -7.40
C GLN A 146 -3.87 -4.13 -8.41
N SER A 147 -3.33 -5.35 -8.42
CA SER A 147 -2.24 -5.75 -9.33
C SER A 147 -2.63 -5.70 -10.81
N ASP A 148 -3.92 -5.72 -11.12
CA ASP A 148 -4.46 -5.54 -12.48
C ASP A 148 -4.60 -4.06 -12.89
N GLY A 149 -4.22 -3.13 -11.99
CA GLY A 149 -4.32 -1.68 -12.18
C GLY A 149 -5.63 -1.07 -11.72
N ASN A 150 -6.61 -1.86 -11.26
CA ASN A 150 -7.88 -1.32 -10.80
C ASN A 150 -7.73 -0.51 -9.50
N VAL A 151 -8.33 0.69 -9.46
CA VAL A 151 -8.29 1.57 -8.29
C VAL A 151 -9.60 1.43 -7.52
N VAL A 152 -9.49 1.11 -6.24
CA VAL A 152 -10.60 0.99 -5.31
C VAL A 152 -10.44 2.03 -4.20
N THR A 153 -11.54 2.52 -3.65
CA THR A 153 -11.51 3.63 -2.68
C THR A 153 -12.49 3.43 -1.53
N GLY A 154 -12.32 4.22 -0.46
CA GLY A 154 -13.25 4.24 0.67
C GLY A 154 -13.35 2.90 1.40
N VAL A 155 -14.57 2.55 1.83
CA VAL A 155 -14.86 1.28 2.52
C VAL A 155 -14.47 0.07 1.68
N GLU A 156 -14.63 0.16 0.36
CA GLU A 156 -14.31 -0.93 -0.56
C GLU A 156 -12.80 -1.21 -0.61
N ALA A 157 -11.96 -0.16 -0.54
CA ALA A 157 -10.52 -0.33 -0.40
C ALA A 157 -10.15 -1.05 0.90
N PHE A 158 -10.75 -0.67 2.04
CA PHE A 158 -10.52 -1.39 3.29
C PHE A 158 -10.93 -2.85 3.21
N ARG A 159 -12.09 -3.15 2.61
CA ARG A 159 -12.55 -4.52 2.43
C ARG A 159 -11.51 -5.36 1.69
N ARG A 160 -11.00 -4.87 0.56
CA ARG A 160 -9.97 -5.58 -0.23
C ARG A 160 -8.67 -5.76 0.54
N LEU A 161 -8.22 -4.73 1.26
CA LEU A 161 -7.01 -4.81 2.08
C LEU A 161 -7.15 -5.85 3.19
N TYR A 162 -8.31 -5.90 3.85
CA TYR A 162 -8.58 -6.87 4.92
C TYR A 162 -8.66 -8.30 4.40
N GLU A 163 -9.23 -8.51 3.21
CA GLU A 163 -9.26 -9.81 2.54
C GLU A 163 -7.84 -10.35 2.32
N GLU A 164 -6.90 -9.49 1.92
CA GLU A 164 -5.51 -9.89 1.67
C GLU A 164 -4.71 -10.30 2.91
N VAL A 165 -5.18 -9.91 4.11
CA VAL A 165 -4.59 -10.30 5.42
C VAL A 165 -5.48 -11.26 6.21
N GLY A 166 -6.43 -11.92 5.57
CA GLY A 166 -7.29 -12.95 6.20
C GLY A 166 -8.36 -12.39 7.15
N LEU A 167 -8.65 -11.09 7.10
CA LEU A 167 -9.69 -10.43 7.89
C LEU A 167 -10.95 -10.11 7.10
N GLY A 168 -11.12 -10.66 5.90
CA GLY A 168 -12.31 -10.41 5.06
C GLY A 168 -13.65 -10.76 5.74
N TRP A 169 -13.65 -11.62 6.76
CA TRP A 169 -14.83 -11.97 7.54
C TRP A 169 -15.44 -10.77 8.28
N VAL A 170 -14.64 -9.77 8.67
CA VAL A 170 -15.09 -8.54 9.35
C VAL A 170 -16.10 -7.79 8.48
N TYR A 171 -15.84 -7.75 7.17
CA TYR A 171 -16.69 -7.08 6.19
C TYR A 171 -17.81 -7.95 5.64
N THR A 172 -17.86 -9.25 5.96
CA THR A 172 -18.99 -10.09 5.54
C THR A 172 -20.29 -9.67 6.21
N ILE A 173 -20.22 -9.11 7.42
CA ILE A 173 -21.38 -8.59 8.16
C ILE A 173 -21.93 -7.31 7.51
N THR A 174 -21.06 -6.50 6.91
CA THR A 174 -21.45 -5.23 6.26
C THR A 174 -21.96 -5.40 4.82
N LYS A 175 -22.00 -6.63 4.28
CA LYS A 175 -22.54 -6.93 2.94
C LYS A 175 -24.04 -6.74 2.80
N PHE A 176 -24.77 -6.52 3.90
CA PHE A 176 -26.18 -6.16 3.83
C PHE A 176 -26.29 -4.73 3.25
N GLU A 177 -26.92 -4.59 2.09
CA GLU A 177 -26.85 -3.36 1.28
C GLU A 177 -27.25 -2.06 2.00
N PRO A 178 -28.27 -2.05 2.89
CA PRO A 178 -28.55 -0.90 3.75
C PRO A 178 -27.38 -0.50 4.65
N ILE A 179 -26.64 -1.47 5.19
CA ILE A 179 -25.50 -1.22 6.09
C ILE A 179 -24.32 -0.65 5.31
N GLY A 180 -24.08 -1.13 4.08
CA GLY A 180 -23.02 -0.62 3.21
C GLY A 180 -23.15 0.88 2.97
N LYS A 181 -24.34 1.36 2.57
CA LYS A 181 -24.58 2.80 2.33
C LYS A 181 -24.39 3.66 3.58
N VAL A 182 -24.77 3.14 4.75
CA VAL A 182 -24.55 3.83 6.02
C VAL A 182 -23.07 3.90 6.35
N ALA A 183 -22.33 2.81 6.15
CA ALA A 183 -20.89 2.77 6.38
C ALA A 183 -20.14 3.76 5.48
N ASP A 184 -20.51 3.86 4.20
CA ASP A 184 -19.94 4.83 3.27
C ASP A 184 -20.19 6.27 3.73
N ALA A 185 -21.44 6.60 4.11
CA ALA A 185 -21.76 7.95 4.59
C ALA A 185 -21.02 8.33 5.89
N VAL A 186 -20.89 7.38 6.82
CA VAL A 186 -20.11 7.56 8.05
C VAL A 186 -18.64 7.75 7.73
N TYR A 187 -18.12 6.99 6.77
CA TYR A 187 -16.74 7.09 6.34
C TYR A 187 -16.44 8.44 5.68
N ASP A 188 -17.29 8.91 4.77
CA ASP A 188 -17.14 10.21 4.11
C ASP A 188 -17.13 11.37 5.11
N PHE A 189 -18.01 11.29 6.11
CA PHE A 189 -18.02 12.24 7.22
C PHE A 189 -16.68 12.19 7.97
N TRP A 190 -16.23 11.02 8.41
CA TRP A 190 -14.96 10.88 9.09
C TRP A 190 -13.79 11.40 8.25
N ALA A 191 -13.73 11.05 6.97
CA ALA A 191 -12.67 11.45 6.04
C ALA A 191 -12.57 12.98 5.91
N LYS A 192 -13.71 13.68 5.92
CA LYS A 192 -13.78 15.15 5.89
C LYS A 192 -13.28 15.80 7.18
N TYR A 193 -13.60 15.24 8.34
CA TYR A 193 -13.27 15.83 9.65
C TYR A 193 -11.96 15.32 10.27
N ARG A 194 -11.33 14.27 9.70
CA ARG A 194 -10.18 13.59 10.31
C ARG A 194 -9.01 14.51 10.61
N LEU A 195 -8.75 15.51 9.78
CA LEU A 195 -7.64 16.45 10.00
C LEU A 195 -7.90 17.32 11.24
N GLN A 196 -9.12 17.81 11.39
CA GLN A 196 -9.51 18.61 12.56
C GLN A 196 -9.47 17.77 13.84
N VAL A 197 -9.98 16.54 13.78
CA VAL A 197 -9.98 15.60 14.92
C VAL A 197 -8.56 15.21 15.34
N THR A 198 -7.60 15.19 14.42
CA THR A 198 -6.20 14.85 14.70
C THR A 198 -5.29 16.07 14.95
N GLY A 199 -5.86 17.27 15.01
CA GLY A 199 -5.10 18.51 15.25
C GLY A 199 -4.18 18.90 14.09
N ARG A 200 -4.45 18.39 12.88
CA ARG A 200 -3.64 18.67 11.69
C ARG A 200 -4.07 19.97 11.00
N PRO A 201 -3.14 20.63 10.28
CA PRO A 201 -3.47 21.78 9.44
C PRO A 201 -4.49 21.42 8.35
N SER A 202 -5.12 22.43 7.75
CA SER A 202 -6.00 22.22 6.61
C SER A 202 -5.22 21.65 5.41
N ILE A 203 -5.93 21.02 4.48
CA ILE A 203 -5.33 20.46 3.25
C ILE A 203 -4.51 21.52 2.53
N GLU A 204 -5.00 22.75 2.48
CA GLU A 204 -4.34 23.88 1.80
C GLU A 204 -2.99 24.19 2.44
N ALA A 205 -2.92 24.26 3.77
CA ALA A 205 -1.68 24.50 4.49
C ALA A 205 -0.66 23.36 4.28
N ILE A 206 -1.13 22.11 4.23
CA ILE A 206 -0.27 20.94 3.94
C ILE A 206 0.27 21.02 2.51
N LEU A 207 -0.57 21.36 1.54
CA LEU A 207 -0.16 21.53 0.14
C LEU A 207 0.84 22.68 -0.03
N GLU A 208 0.65 23.80 0.66
CA GLU A 208 1.60 24.92 0.66
C GLU A 208 2.95 24.54 1.26
N ALA A 209 2.96 23.86 2.42
CA ALA A 209 4.18 23.37 3.05
C ALA A 209 4.94 22.41 2.12
N ARG A 210 4.22 21.50 1.45
CA ARG A 210 4.81 20.56 0.49
C ARG A 210 5.40 21.26 -0.73
N LYS A 211 4.74 22.32 -1.24
CA LYS A 211 5.28 23.15 -2.34
C LYS A 211 6.56 23.86 -1.92
N LYS A 212 6.59 24.47 -0.73
CA LYS A 212 7.79 25.14 -0.19
C LYS A 212 8.95 24.15 -0.03
N ASN A 213 8.69 23.00 0.59
CA ASN A 213 9.70 21.94 0.74
C ASN A 213 10.23 21.47 -0.62
N LYS A 214 9.36 21.26 -1.62
CA LYS A 214 9.78 20.85 -2.96
C LYS A 214 10.70 21.90 -3.62
N VAL A 215 10.37 23.20 -3.47
CA VAL A 215 11.23 24.31 -3.96
C VAL A 215 12.58 24.31 -3.26
N GLU A 216 12.61 24.15 -1.93
CA GLU A 216 13.86 24.08 -1.15
C GLU A 216 14.72 22.85 -1.52
N THR A 217 14.10 21.68 -1.72
CA THR A 217 14.82 20.43 -2.05
C THR A 217 15.32 20.39 -3.49
N CYS A 218 14.65 21.08 -4.43
CA CYS A 218 15.03 21.09 -5.84
C CYS A 218 16.04 22.21 -6.19
N GLY A 219 16.11 23.26 -5.37
CA GLY A 219 16.81 24.51 -5.72
C GLY A 219 16.30 25.13 -7.03
N ASP A 220 16.92 26.23 -7.48
CA ASP A 220 16.62 26.91 -8.77
C ASP A 220 17.00 26.09 -10.02
N SER A 221 17.22 24.78 -9.88
CA SER A 221 17.62 23.93 -10.99
C SER A 221 16.38 23.39 -11.73
N LYS A 222 16.37 23.55 -13.06
CA LYS A 222 15.31 23.13 -14.02
C LYS A 222 14.98 21.61 -14.02
N ALA A 223 15.40 20.86 -13.01
CA ALA A 223 15.32 19.41 -12.96
C ALA A 223 14.03 18.87 -12.32
N CYS A 224 13.30 19.67 -11.54
CA CYS A 224 12.02 19.22 -10.98
C CYS A 224 10.87 19.45 -11.98
N LYS A 225 10.61 18.44 -12.82
CA LYS A 225 9.42 18.41 -13.69
C LYS A 225 8.14 18.33 -12.85
N MET A 226 7.13 19.05 -13.33
CA MET A 226 5.75 19.11 -12.82
C MET A 226 4.94 17.92 -13.29
#